data_AF-A0AAP7J781-F1
#
_entry.id   AF-A0AAP7J781-F1
#
_cell.length_a   1.000
_cell.length_b   1.000
_cell.length_c   1.000
_cell.angle_alpha   90.00
_cell.angle_beta   90.00
_cell.angle_gamma   90.00
#
_symmetry.space_group_name_H-M   'P 1'
#
loop_
_entity.id
_entity.type
_entity.pdbx_description
1 polymer ?
#
loop_
_entity_poly.entity_id
_entity_poly.type
_entity_poly.pdbx_seq_one_letter_code
_entity_poly.pdbx_strand_id
1 'polypeptide(L)'
;MKGLKLATAVVACGLIFVSPVWASGDQPAKVLEDPGAYAEVVALLEREVGSQLTRHLQERGELRHVSVSIRLNAKARSMVISFGPGYLPGPDRGYDELFLIPMASSLRFYAEKSGLIVNDIDFLFDGKTLEEYYPEDLAVPPQARARSTHTSALVSASHGYISLHPSREWKFQRPAPLGIQEDTLSPLFGDELQVLMEQRSGLTVHRARSRSTELHPESGKPWEHMSSRYHLKALFPERTDMWNEFPNSPESAREKEEDIRARPNYANHLGVDVMLSLHTNGSDSASTRGTEVYYHQAKPQDKALADSILCSMREVIRAQPGYQDFPIRESSTSARHGENRIGKMPSVIIETAYHSNPDDVAALQDPVFRSASMKGVEKGYRLWAAGKACEPLVLHPIPDTNVPVQSARDIEVRYAGNPQYPLSVELSLTTCSEAGACSSSTQTFDDPMQPVVINLACNGIGTGVARWSALLRDADGVASAPVEFSQACVRT
;
A
#
# COMPACT_ATOMS: atom_id res chain seq x y z
N MET A 1 51.30 -70.31 10.10
CA MET A 1 50.78 -69.28 9.17
C MET A 1 50.81 -67.95 9.93
N LYS A 2 51.88 -67.14 9.93
CA LYS A 2 52.18 -66.07 8.93
C LYS A 2 50.86 -65.55 8.34
N GLY A 3 50.28 -64.41 8.73
CA GLY A 3 50.87 -63.11 9.02
C GLY A 3 50.70 -62.25 7.78
N LEU A 4 49.66 -61.41 7.73
CA LEU A 4 49.62 -60.27 6.81
C LEU A 4 48.81 -59.12 7.43
N LYS A 5 49.50 -57.99 7.54
CA LYS A 5 49.06 -56.69 8.02
C LYS A 5 48.16 -56.04 6.97
N LEU A 6 47.15 -55.27 7.39
CA LEU A 6 46.73 -54.10 6.62
C LEU A 6 46.64 -52.89 7.55
N ALA A 7 47.30 -51.82 7.10
CA ALA A 7 47.62 -50.63 7.83
C ALA A 7 46.48 -49.61 7.79
N THR A 8 46.39 -48.85 8.88
CA THR A 8 45.64 -47.62 9.06
C THR A 8 46.14 -46.54 8.08
N ALA A 9 45.21 -45.81 7.45
CA ALA A 9 45.47 -44.51 6.86
C ALA A 9 44.37 -43.54 7.32
N VAL A 10 44.68 -42.77 8.37
CA VAL A 10 43.91 -41.60 8.79
C VAL A 10 44.39 -40.46 7.91
N VAL A 11 43.55 -39.99 6.99
CA VAL A 11 43.75 -38.73 6.27
C VAL A 11 42.94 -37.67 7.00
N ALA A 12 43.65 -36.84 7.79
CA ALA A 12 43.13 -35.60 8.31
C ALA A 12 43.13 -34.56 7.17
N CYS A 13 41.98 -34.35 6.52
CA CYS A 13 41.75 -33.15 5.73
C CYS A 13 41.16 -32.08 6.63
N GLY A 14 42.00 -31.14 7.06
CA GLY A 14 41.55 -29.89 7.65
C GLY A 14 40.79 -29.09 6.59
N LEU A 15 39.47 -29.02 6.72
CA LEU A 15 38.67 -28.03 6.01
C LEU A 15 38.66 -26.75 6.85
N ILE A 16 39.42 -25.77 6.39
CA ILE A 16 39.27 -24.38 6.80
C ILE A 16 37.88 -23.96 6.32
N PHE A 17 36.92 -23.88 7.25
CA PHE A 17 35.66 -23.19 7.00
C PHE A 17 35.98 -21.70 6.90
N VAL A 18 36.17 -21.20 5.68
CA VAL A 18 35.97 -19.78 5.41
C VAL A 18 34.46 -19.59 5.39
N SER A 19 33.93 -18.98 6.45
CA SER A 19 32.53 -18.53 6.48
C SER A 19 32.28 -17.66 5.24
N PRO A 20 31.24 -17.91 4.44
CA PRO A 20 30.83 -16.92 3.46
C PRO A 20 30.40 -15.68 4.25
N VAL A 21 31.09 -14.57 4.03
CA VAL A 21 30.64 -13.25 4.43
C VAL A 21 29.29 -13.06 3.76
N TRP A 22 28.21 -13.07 4.56
CA TRP A 22 26.91 -12.60 4.12
C TRP A 22 27.07 -11.09 3.92
N ALA A 23 27.33 -10.69 2.68
CA ALA A 23 27.21 -9.31 2.28
C ALA A 23 25.70 -8.98 2.28
N SER A 24 25.19 -8.56 3.44
CA SER A 24 23.98 -7.76 3.54
C SER A 24 24.27 -6.42 2.85
N GLY A 25 24.09 -6.39 1.54
CA GLY A 25 24.24 -5.21 0.72
C GLY A 25 22.88 -4.62 0.40
N ASP A 26 22.23 -4.01 1.39
CA ASP A 26 21.14 -3.05 1.17
C ASP A 26 21.78 -1.70 0.78
N GLN A 27 22.45 -1.69 -0.37
CA GLN A 27 22.95 -0.46 -0.96
C GLN A 27 21.77 0.15 -1.72
N PRO A 28 21.40 1.42 -1.46
CA PRO A 28 20.40 2.09 -2.27
C PRO A 28 20.83 2.01 -3.74
N ALA A 29 19.93 1.53 -4.60
CA ALA A 29 20.24 1.29 -6.00
C ALA A 29 20.83 2.57 -6.61
N LYS A 30 22.08 2.48 -7.08
CA LYS A 30 22.76 3.61 -7.75
C LYS A 30 21.90 3.99 -8.95
N VAL A 31 21.44 5.24 -8.98
CA VAL A 31 20.75 5.78 -10.16
C VAL A 31 21.68 5.62 -11.35
N LEU A 32 21.22 4.91 -12.37
CA LEU A 32 21.99 4.67 -13.57
C LEU A 32 22.21 6.02 -14.28
N GLU A 33 23.45 6.43 -14.54
CA GLU A 33 23.77 7.69 -15.25
C GLU A 33 24.46 7.45 -16.60
N ASP A 34 24.82 6.20 -16.92
CA ASP A 34 25.53 5.83 -18.16
C ASP A 34 24.57 5.37 -19.28
N PRO A 35 24.50 6.07 -20.43
CA PRO A 35 23.68 5.68 -21.59
C PRO A 35 23.88 4.23 -22.07
N GLY A 36 25.08 3.65 -21.91
CA GLY A 36 25.36 2.27 -22.29
C GLY A 36 24.65 1.25 -21.40
N ALA A 37 24.69 1.49 -20.08
CA ALA A 37 23.99 0.65 -19.11
C ALA A 37 22.46 0.75 -19.26
N TYR A 38 21.93 1.92 -19.65
CA TYR A 38 20.50 2.07 -19.98
C TYR A 38 20.05 1.16 -21.12
N ALA A 39 20.87 1.04 -22.17
CA ALA A 39 20.55 0.18 -23.32
C ALA A 39 20.53 -1.30 -22.93
N GLU A 40 21.44 -1.74 -22.05
CA GLU A 40 21.46 -3.12 -21.54
C GLU A 40 20.21 -3.44 -20.71
N VAL A 41 19.77 -2.53 -19.85
CA VAL A 41 18.55 -2.71 -19.04
C VAL A 41 17.31 -2.73 -19.93
N VAL A 42 17.21 -1.85 -20.92
CA VAL A 42 16.10 -1.86 -21.89
C VAL A 42 16.07 -3.18 -22.65
N ALA A 43 17.20 -3.68 -23.15
CA ALA A 43 17.27 -4.96 -23.84
C ALA A 43 16.89 -6.15 -22.94
N LEU A 44 17.26 -6.12 -21.66
CA LEU A 44 16.84 -7.11 -20.67
C LEU A 44 15.32 -7.10 -20.50
N LEU A 45 14.72 -5.91 -20.32
CA LEU A 45 13.28 -5.75 -20.15
C LEU A 45 12.51 -6.17 -21.41
N GLU A 46 12.98 -5.80 -22.60
CA GLU A 46 12.39 -6.21 -23.87
C GLU A 46 12.39 -7.74 -24.04
N ARG A 47 13.50 -8.40 -23.66
CA ARG A 47 13.59 -9.86 -23.65
C ARG A 47 12.60 -10.49 -22.68
N GLU A 48 12.45 -9.92 -21.49
CA GLU A 48 11.51 -10.40 -20.48
C GLU A 48 10.06 -10.29 -20.98
N VAL A 49 9.67 -9.12 -21.50
CA VAL A 49 8.34 -8.93 -22.11
C VAL A 49 8.12 -9.89 -23.27
N GLY A 50 9.10 -10.02 -24.17
CA GLY A 50 9.00 -10.93 -25.31
C GLY A 50 8.81 -12.39 -24.89
N SER A 51 9.49 -12.82 -23.82
CA SER A 51 9.35 -14.16 -23.23
C SER A 51 7.96 -14.37 -22.63
N GLN A 52 7.47 -13.44 -21.83
CA GLN A 52 6.14 -13.49 -21.21
C GLN A 52 5.04 -13.50 -22.28
N LEU A 53 5.12 -12.62 -23.28
CA LEU A 53 4.16 -12.56 -24.38
C LEU A 53 4.17 -13.84 -25.21
N THR A 54 5.34 -14.38 -25.52
CA THR A 54 5.44 -15.65 -26.27
C THR A 54 4.74 -16.78 -25.52
N ARG A 55 4.98 -16.91 -24.20
CA ARG A 55 4.33 -17.93 -23.37
C ARG A 55 2.81 -17.75 -23.34
N HIS A 56 2.34 -16.52 -23.12
CA HIS A 56 0.92 -16.17 -23.11
C HIS A 56 0.21 -16.52 -24.42
N LEU A 57 0.84 -16.21 -25.56
CA LEU A 57 0.29 -16.55 -26.88
C LEU A 57 0.31 -18.08 -27.13
N GLN A 58 1.37 -18.78 -26.69
CA GLN A 58 1.47 -20.23 -26.80
C GLN A 58 0.42 -20.98 -25.98
N GLU A 59 0.16 -20.54 -24.74
CA GLU A 59 -0.90 -21.08 -23.88
C GLU A 59 -2.29 -20.94 -24.51
N ARG A 60 -2.43 -19.97 -25.43
CA ARG A 60 -3.65 -19.71 -26.21
C ARG A 60 -3.69 -20.44 -27.56
N GLY A 61 -2.67 -21.22 -27.89
CA GLY A 61 -2.54 -21.87 -29.20
C GLY A 61 -2.24 -20.89 -30.34
N GLU A 62 -1.87 -19.65 -30.05
CA GLU A 62 -1.53 -18.63 -31.03
C GLU A 62 -0.01 -18.63 -31.28
N LEU A 63 0.44 -19.34 -32.32
CA LEU A 63 1.86 -19.39 -32.70
C LEU A 63 2.20 -18.23 -33.64
N ARG A 64 2.53 -17.06 -33.07
CA ARG A 64 2.99 -15.88 -33.83
C ARG A 64 4.10 -15.15 -33.10
N HIS A 65 5.02 -14.56 -33.85
CA HIS A 65 6.03 -13.66 -33.29
C HIS A 65 5.49 -12.23 -33.30
N VAL A 66 5.58 -11.55 -32.16
CA VAL A 66 5.17 -10.15 -32.00
C VAL A 66 6.40 -9.37 -31.55
N SER A 67 6.75 -8.32 -32.29
CA SER A 67 7.87 -7.45 -31.90
C SER A 67 7.52 -6.67 -30.65
N VAL A 68 8.48 -6.52 -29.74
CA VAL A 68 8.35 -5.70 -28.54
C VAL A 68 9.44 -4.64 -28.58
N SER A 69 9.08 -3.40 -28.23
CA SER A 69 10.07 -2.35 -27.98
C SER A 69 9.69 -1.55 -26.75
N ILE A 70 10.68 -1.10 -25.99
CA ILE A 70 10.47 -0.31 -24.76
C ILE A 70 11.07 1.07 -24.93
N ARG A 71 10.30 2.10 -24.57
CA ARG A 71 10.78 3.48 -24.42
C ARG A 71 10.73 3.88 -22.96
N LEU A 72 11.89 4.23 -22.40
CA LEU A 72 12.00 4.70 -21.03
C LEU A 72 12.10 6.23 -21.00
N ASN A 73 11.36 6.85 -20.09
CA ASN A 73 11.53 8.25 -19.72
C ASN A 73 11.93 8.35 -18.24
N ALA A 74 13.25 8.37 -17.99
CA ALA A 74 13.79 8.42 -16.63
C ALA A 74 13.36 9.68 -15.85
N LYS A 75 13.19 10.82 -16.53
CA LYS A 75 12.76 12.07 -15.90
C LYS A 75 11.31 12.00 -15.42
N ALA A 76 10.44 11.43 -16.26
CA ALA A 76 9.04 11.21 -15.92
C ALA A 76 8.82 9.96 -15.07
N ARG A 77 9.88 9.16 -14.83
CA ARG A 77 9.79 7.83 -14.18
C ARG A 77 8.74 6.95 -14.84
N SER A 78 8.69 6.97 -16.17
CA SER A 78 7.69 6.24 -16.95
C SER A 78 8.30 5.37 -18.03
N MET A 79 7.58 4.32 -18.41
CA MET A 79 7.98 3.36 -19.43
C MET A 79 6.81 3.07 -20.37
N VAL A 80 7.07 3.05 -21.67
CA VAL A 80 6.09 2.67 -22.69
C VAL A 80 6.55 1.38 -23.35
N ILE A 81 5.75 0.33 -23.23
CA ILE A 81 5.94 -0.95 -23.92
C ILE A 81 5.08 -0.93 -25.18
N SER A 82 5.71 -1.11 -26.34
CA SER A 82 5.02 -1.17 -27.62
C SER A 82 5.06 -2.59 -28.17
N PHE A 83 3.88 -3.17 -28.35
CA PHE A 83 3.67 -4.42 -29.07
C PHE A 83 3.41 -4.10 -30.54
N GLY A 84 4.13 -4.79 -31.43
CA GLY A 84 3.91 -4.68 -32.87
C GLY A 84 2.62 -5.36 -33.34
N PRO A 85 2.37 -5.38 -34.66
CA PRO A 85 1.23 -6.08 -35.22
C PRO A 85 1.15 -7.54 -34.76
N GLY A 86 -0.06 -8.01 -34.48
CA GLY A 86 -0.33 -9.40 -34.11
C GLY A 86 -0.72 -9.64 -32.66
N TYR A 87 -0.62 -8.62 -31.79
CA TYR A 87 -1.18 -8.65 -30.44
C TYR A 87 -2.05 -7.41 -30.21
N LEU A 88 -3.37 -7.62 -30.08
CA LEU A 88 -4.33 -6.60 -29.69
C LEU A 88 -5.35 -7.24 -28.75
N PRO A 89 -5.31 -6.90 -27.45
CA PRO A 89 -6.36 -7.29 -26.51
C PRO A 89 -7.70 -6.67 -26.90
N GLY A 90 -8.81 -7.33 -26.52
CA GLY A 90 -10.15 -6.86 -26.83
C GLY A 90 -11.14 -7.12 -25.69
N PRO A 91 -12.39 -6.60 -25.82
CA PRO A 91 -13.45 -6.72 -24.83
C PRO A 91 -13.77 -8.18 -24.51
N ASP A 92 -13.78 -9.03 -25.54
CA ASP A 92 -14.01 -10.48 -25.42
C ASP A 92 -12.91 -11.21 -24.64
N ARG A 93 -11.93 -10.53 -24.03
CA ARG A 93 -10.83 -11.15 -23.27
C ARG A 93 -10.44 -10.33 -22.04
N GLY A 94 -11.33 -9.46 -21.57
CA GLY A 94 -11.05 -8.55 -20.46
C GLY A 94 -9.82 -7.68 -20.71
N TYR A 95 -9.58 -7.33 -21.98
CA TYR A 95 -8.42 -6.55 -22.42
C TYR A 95 -7.06 -7.13 -22.00
N ASP A 96 -6.99 -8.44 -21.73
CA ASP A 96 -5.79 -9.10 -21.18
C ASP A 96 -5.23 -8.43 -19.92
N GLU A 97 -6.08 -7.74 -19.12
CA GLU A 97 -5.65 -7.10 -17.88
C GLU A 97 -4.91 -8.09 -16.96
N LEU A 98 -5.36 -9.34 -16.92
CA LEU A 98 -4.75 -10.41 -16.11
C LEU A 98 -3.34 -10.83 -16.55
N PHE A 99 -2.91 -10.44 -17.74
CA PHE A 99 -1.57 -10.68 -18.26
C PHE A 99 -0.73 -9.41 -18.23
N LEU A 100 -1.29 -8.28 -18.66
CA LEU A 100 -0.58 -7.00 -18.73
C LEU A 100 -0.25 -6.42 -17.35
N ILE A 101 -1.12 -6.61 -16.35
CA ILE A 101 -0.89 -6.08 -15.00
C ILE A 101 0.28 -6.80 -14.30
N PRO A 102 0.33 -8.15 -14.21
CA PRO A 102 1.48 -8.84 -13.64
C PRO A 102 2.78 -8.57 -14.41
N MET A 103 2.70 -8.44 -15.74
CA MET A 103 3.85 -8.03 -16.55
C MET A 103 4.35 -6.65 -16.12
N ALA A 104 3.49 -5.64 -16.03
CA ALA A 104 3.88 -4.30 -15.58
C ALA A 104 4.54 -4.35 -14.20
N SER A 105 3.98 -5.10 -13.25
CA SER A 105 4.58 -5.29 -11.92
C SER A 105 5.99 -5.89 -12.00
N SER A 106 6.16 -6.96 -12.79
CA SER A 106 7.45 -7.61 -13.01
C SER A 106 8.48 -6.66 -13.65
N LEU A 107 8.06 -5.86 -14.63
CA LEU A 107 8.95 -4.89 -15.29
C LEU A 107 9.40 -3.78 -14.35
N ARG A 108 8.50 -3.25 -13.51
CA ARG A 108 8.88 -2.28 -12.47
C ARG A 108 9.92 -2.87 -11.54
N PHE A 109 9.69 -4.10 -11.07
CA PHE A 109 10.64 -4.80 -10.21
C PHE A 109 12.03 -4.97 -10.85
N TYR A 110 12.10 -5.42 -12.11
CA TYR A 110 13.38 -5.57 -12.81
C TYR A 110 14.05 -4.21 -13.11
N ALA A 111 13.26 -3.18 -13.41
CA ALA A 111 13.76 -1.82 -13.58
C ALA A 111 14.37 -1.28 -12.27
N GLU A 112 13.67 -1.42 -11.16
CA GLU A 112 14.12 -0.98 -9.82
C GLU A 112 15.40 -1.71 -9.40
N LYS A 113 15.48 -3.03 -9.60
CA LYS A 113 16.72 -3.80 -9.36
C LYS A 113 17.91 -3.34 -10.20
N SER A 114 17.63 -2.69 -11.32
CA SER A 114 18.64 -2.14 -12.22
C SER A 114 18.94 -0.66 -11.94
N GLY A 115 18.42 -0.09 -10.85
CA GLY A 115 18.61 1.32 -10.49
C GLY A 115 17.70 2.30 -11.22
N LEU A 116 16.63 1.81 -11.86
CA LEU A 116 15.65 2.62 -12.57
C LEU A 116 14.35 2.69 -11.79
N ILE A 117 13.99 3.89 -11.33
CA ILE A 117 12.70 4.11 -10.68
C ILE A 117 11.65 4.36 -11.77
N VAL A 118 10.76 3.39 -11.97
CA VAL A 118 9.65 3.46 -12.93
C VAL A 118 8.34 3.30 -12.19
N ASN A 119 7.53 4.36 -12.22
CA ASN A 119 6.20 4.38 -11.64
C ASN A 119 5.16 3.97 -12.70
N ASP A 120 5.09 4.74 -13.77
CA ASP A 120 4.02 4.64 -14.76
C ASP A 120 4.44 3.74 -15.92
N ILE A 121 3.58 2.78 -16.25
CA ILE A 121 3.79 1.86 -17.35
C ILE A 121 2.59 1.92 -18.29
N ASP A 122 2.86 2.27 -19.55
CA ASP A 122 1.88 2.31 -20.62
C ASP A 122 2.15 1.24 -21.67
N PHE A 123 1.07 0.73 -22.24
CA PHE A 123 1.10 -0.25 -23.33
C PHE A 123 0.55 0.36 -24.61
N LEU A 124 1.28 0.19 -25.70
CA LEU A 124 0.84 0.49 -27.06
C LEU A 124 0.71 -0.80 -27.86
N PHE A 125 -0.32 -0.88 -28.68
CA PHE A 125 -0.63 -1.99 -29.58
C PHE A 125 -0.65 -1.42 -30.98
N ASP A 126 0.31 -1.81 -31.82
CA ASP A 126 0.52 -1.26 -33.17
C ASP A 126 0.53 0.29 -33.19
N GLY A 127 1.21 0.86 -32.18
CA GLY A 127 1.39 2.30 -32.04
C GLY A 127 0.24 3.08 -31.40
N LYS A 128 -0.86 2.43 -31.00
CA LYS A 128 -2.03 3.06 -30.37
C LYS A 128 -2.34 2.51 -28.99
N THR A 129 -3.02 3.26 -28.14
CA THR A 129 -3.52 2.77 -26.85
C THR A 129 -4.79 1.93 -27.04
N LEU A 130 -5.18 1.15 -26.02
CA LEU A 130 -6.45 0.41 -26.07
C LEU A 130 -7.66 1.33 -26.16
N GLU A 131 -7.61 2.51 -25.53
CA GLU A 131 -8.69 3.51 -25.56
C GLU A 131 -8.90 4.07 -26.97
N GLU A 132 -7.85 4.13 -27.79
CA GLU A 132 -7.98 4.52 -29.20
C GLU A 132 -8.65 3.43 -30.05
N TYR A 133 -8.53 2.15 -29.67
CA TYR A 133 -9.23 1.04 -30.34
C TYR A 133 -10.67 0.85 -29.84
N TYR A 134 -10.89 1.04 -28.54
CA TYR A 134 -12.18 0.78 -27.87
C TYR A 134 -12.66 2.01 -27.08
N PRO A 135 -12.92 3.15 -27.75
CA PRO A 135 -13.24 4.41 -27.07
C PRO A 135 -14.55 4.36 -26.29
N GLU A 136 -15.51 3.54 -26.70
CA GLU A 136 -16.80 3.38 -26.00
C GLU A 136 -16.65 2.49 -24.77
N ASP A 137 -16.00 1.33 -24.90
CA ASP A 137 -15.91 0.35 -23.82
C ASP A 137 -14.95 0.77 -22.69
N LEU A 138 -13.88 1.51 -23.06
CA LEU A 138 -12.87 2.01 -22.15
C LEU A 138 -13.08 3.48 -21.78
N ALA A 139 -14.24 4.04 -22.13
CA ALA A 139 -14.61 5.41 -21.75
C ALA A 139 -14.45 5.63 -20.24
N VAL A 140 -13.85 6.76 -19.90
CA VAL A 140 -13.78 7.24 -18.51
C VAL A 140 -15.01 8.13 -18.30
N PRO A 141 -15.93 7.77 -17.40
CA PRO A 141 -17.10 8.59 -17.16
C PRO A 141 -16.68 9.95 -16.57
N PRO A 142 -17.42 11.04 -16.89
CA PRO A 142 -17.18 12.33 -16.28
C PRO A 142 -17.22 12.22 -14.75
N GLN A 143 -16.21 12.78 -14.08
CA GLN A 143 -16.21 12.84 -12.62
C GLN A 143 -17.40 13.68 -12.14
N ALA A 144 -18.12 13.16 -11.16
CA ALA A 144 -19.12 13.93 -10.44
C ALA A 144 -18.46 15.18 -9.83
N ARG A 145 -19.20 16.28 -9.75
CA ARG A 145 -18.69 17.49 -9.09
C ARG A 145 -18.29 17.15 -7.66
N ALA A 146 -17.04 17.48 -7.30
CA ALA A 146 -16.56 17.32 -5.94
C ALA A 146 -17.49 18.06 -4.98
N ARG A 147 -17.96 17.36 -3.94
CA ARG A 147 -18.73 17.97 -2.86
C ARG A 147 -17.75 18.65 -1.91
N SER A 148 -18.14 19.79 -1.35
CA SER A 148 -17.34 20.49 -0.33
C SER A 148 -17.26 19.72 0.99
N THR A 149 -18.20 18.79 1.22
CA THR A 149 -18.28 17.98 2.43
C THR A 149 -18.65 16.56 2.03
N HIS A 150 -17.81 15.62 2.41
CA HIS A 150 -18.03 14.20 2.18
C HIS A 150 -18.88 13.63 3.30
N THR A 151 -19.77 12.72 2.95
CA THR A 151 -20.77 12.12 3.84
C THR A 151 -20.77 10.60 3.78
N SER A 152 -20.28 10.01 2.67
CA SER A 152 -20.28 8.58 2.48
C SER A 152 -19.10 8.07 1.67
N ALA A 153 -18.70 6.83 1.95
CA ALA A 153 -17.64 6.12 1.24
C ALA A 153 -18.08 4.70 0.90
N LEU A 154 -17.55 4.15 -0.19
CA LEU A 154 -17.55 2.70 -0.41
C LEU A 154 -16.17 2.15 -0.04
N VAL A 155 -16.11 1.29 0.98
CA VAL A 155 -14.93 0.46 1.28
C VAL A 155 -15.16 -0.90 0.65
N SER A 156 -14.38 -1.19 -0.39
CA SER A 156 -14.53 -2.40 -1.19
C SER A 156 -13.43 -3.40 -0.87
N ALA A 157 -13.76 -4.46 -0.12
CA ALA A 157 -12.91 -5.63 -0.02
C ALA A 157 -12.99 -6.42 -1.33
N SER A 158 -11.87 -6.52 -2.04
CA SER A 158 -11.86 -7.05 -3.40
C SER A 158 -11.96 -8.57 -3.45
N HIS A 159 -12.29 -9.07 -4.65
CA HIS A 159 -12.41 -10.50 -4.95
C HIS A 159 -13.54 -11.21 -4.19
N GLY A 160 -13.45 -12.53 -4.10
CA GLY A 160 -14.46 -13.40 -3.49
C GLY A 160 -14.69 -14.66 -4.31
N TYR A 161 -15.47 -15.57 -3.74
CA TYR A 161 -15.84 -16.84 -4.35
C TYR A 161 -16.78 -16.62 -5.54
N ILE A 162 -16.42 -17.17 -6.71
CA ILE A 162 -17.17 -17.05 -7.97
C ILE A 162 -17.38 -18.42 -8.63
N SER A 163 -18.44 -18.55 -9.43
CA SER A 163 -18.63 -19.69 -10.33
C SER A 163 -17.93 -19.38 -11.64
N LEU A 164 -17.05 -20.25 -12.11
CA LEU A 164 -16.32 -20.05 -13.36
C LEU A 164 -17.18 -20.31 -14.57
N HIS A 165 -16.91 -19.59 -15.65
CA HIS A 165 -17.48 -19.90 -16.95
C HIS A 165 -16.45 -20.70 -17.79
N PRO A 166 -16.87 -21.60 -18.69
CA PRO A 166 -18.17 -22.25 -18.76
C PRO A 166 -18.32 -23.43 -17.76
N SER A 167 -17.27 -23.78 -17.01
CA SER A 167 -17.22 -25.01 -16.20
C SER A 167 -18.21 -25.06 -15.04
N ARG A 168 -18.67 -23.90 -14.56
CA ARG A 168 -19.52 -23.71 -13.36
C ARG A 168 -18.89 -24.16 -12.05
N GLU A 169 -17.61 -24.50 -12.08
CA GLU A 169 -16.85 -24.79 -10.87
C GLU A 169 -16.79 -23.53 -10.00
N TRP A 170 -17.01 -23.68 -8.70
CA TRP A 170 -16.87 -22.57 -7.77
C TRP A 170 -15.46 -22.53 -7.18
N LYS A 171 -14.80 -21.36 -7.22
CA LYS A 171 -13.50 -21.15 -6.59
C LYS A 171 -13.29 -19.70 -6.15
N PHE A 172 -12.28 -19.48 -5.31
CA PHE A 172 -11.76 -18.15 -5.05
C PHE A 172 -11.05 -17.59 -6.30
N GLN A 173 -11.10 -16.28 -6.48
CA GLN A 173 -10.54 -15.62 -7.66
C GLN A 173 -9.01 -15.60 -7.63
N ARG A 174 -8.40 -15.59 -6.44
CA ARG A 174 -6.96 -15.46 -6.26
C ARG A 174 -6.35 -16.77 -5.80
N PRO A 175 -5.13 -17.11 -6.24
CA PRO A 175 -4.38 -18.22 -5.65
C PRO A 175 -3.91 -17.87 -4.23
N ALA A 176 -3.57 -18.88 -3.45
CA ALA A 176 -3.00 -18.74 -2.10
C ALA A 176 -1.58 -19.35 -2.04
N PRO A 177 -0.58 -18.76 -2.74
CA PRO A 177 0.72 -19.39 -2.98
C PRO A 177 1.49 -19.71 -1.69
N LEU A 178 1.29 -18.90 -0.64
CA LEU A 178 1.89 -19.06 0.69
C LEU A 178 0.84 -19.31 1.78
N GLY A 179 -0.34 -19.82 1.40
CA GLY A 179 -1.42 -20.17 2.33
C GLY A 179 -2.32 -19.00 2.75
N ILE A 180 -2.07 -17.78 2.28
CA ILE A 180 -2.98 -16.63 2.46
C ILE A 180 -3.92 -16.52 1.26
N GLN A 181 -5.22 -16.51 1.55
CA GLN A 181 -6.27 -16.26 0.56
C GLN A 181 -6.71 -14.78 0.62
N GLU A 182 -6.36 -14.00 -0.40
CA GLU A 182 -6.74 -12.59 -0.52
C GLU A 182 -8.26 -12.39 -0.37
N ASP A 183 -9.05 -13.21 -1.06
CA ASP A 183 -10.52 -13.16 -1.09
C ASP A 183 -11.18 -13.20 0.29
N THR A 184 -10.52 -13.79 1.30
CA THR A 184 -11.01 -13.88 2.67
C THR A 184 -10.25 -12.98 3.63
N LEU A 185 -9.07 -12.50 3.25
CA LEU A 185 -8.23 -11.60 4.05
C LEU A 185 -8.68 -10.14 3.90
N SER A 186 -8.91 -9.67 2.67
CA SER A 186 -9.27 -8.27 2.40
C SER A 186 -10.52 -7.77 3.15
N PRO A 187 -11.55 -8.60 3.45
CA PRO A 187 -12.68 -8.18 4.28
C PRO A 187 -12.28 -7.77 5.70
N LEU A 188 -11.23 -8.36 6.30
CA LEU A 188 -10.78 -8.00 7.65
C LEU A 188 -10.16 -6.59 7.67
N PHE A 189 -9.43 -6.23 6.63
CA PHE A 189 -8.91 -4.88 6.45
C PHE A 189 -10.05 -3.89 6.18
N GLY A 190 -11.04 -4.28 5.38
CA GLY A 190 -12.25 -3.50 5.14
C GLY A 190 -13.09 -3.26 6.39
N ASP A 191 -13.18 -4.26 7.27
CA ASP A 191 -13.86 -4.15 8.56
C ASP A 191 -13.21 -3.06 9.43
N GLU A 192 -11.89 -3.06 9.51
CA GLU A 192 -11.13 -2.09 10.30
C GLU A 192 -11.17 -0.67 9.69
N LEU A 193 -11.00 -0.55 8.37
CA LEU A 193 -11.07 0.75 7.70
C LEU A 193 -12.46 1.39 7.84
N GLN A 194 -13.53 0.60 7.77
CA GLN A 194 -14.88 1.13 7.99
C GLN A 194 -15.00 1.80 9.36
N VAL A 195 -14.59 1.10 10.42
CA VAL A 195 -14.68 1.63 11.79
C VAL A 195 -13.90 2.95 11.91
N LEU A 196 -12.70 2.99 11.33
CA LEU A 196 -11.87 4.20 11.34
C LEU A 196 -12.51 5.36 10.57
N MET A 197 -13.05 5.12 9.38
CA MET A 197 -13.71 6.15 8.58
C MET A 197 -14.99 6.68 9.24
N GLU A 198 -15.77 5.82 9.89
CA GLU A 198 -16.96 6.21 10.66
C GLU A 198 -16.57 7.05 11.88
N GLN A 199 -15.58 6.60 12.66
CA GLN A 199 -15.22 7.23 13.93
C GLN A 199 -14.38 8.51 13.78
N ARG A 200 -13.42 8.53 12.85
CA ARG A 200 -12.44 9.62 12.70
C ARG A 200 -12.80 10.60 11.60
N SER A 201 -13.49 10.13 10.57
CA SER A 201 -13.87 10.93 9.39
C SER A 201 -15.37 11.21 9.30
N GLY A 202 -16.21 10.62 10.17
CA GLY A 202 -17.64 10.90 10.25
C GLY A 202 -18.44 10.46 9.02
N LEU A 203 -17.94 9.50 8.24
CA LEU A 203 -18.61 9.03 7.03
C LEU A 203 -19.54 7.87 7.30
N THR A 204 -20.62 7.77 6.52
CA THR A 204 -21.36 6.51 6.35
C THR A 204 -20.60 5.60 5.39
N VAL A 205 -20.25 4.39 5.83
CA VAL A 205 -19.50 3.45 4.98
C VAL A 205 -20.41 2.35 4.44
N HIS A 206 -20.35 2.16 3.13
CA HIS A 206 -21.00 1.06 2.43
C HIS A 206 -19.97 -0.02 2.05
N ARG A 207 -20.47 -1.26 1.87
CA ARG A 207 -19.67 -2.41 1.41
C ARG A 207 -20.32 -3.08 0.22
N ALA A 208 -19.48 -3.54 -0.71
CA ALA A 208 -19.93 -4.32 -1.86
C ALA A 208 -20.08 -5.83 -1.55
N ARG A 209 -19.51 -6.32 -0.45
CA ARG A 209 -19.58 -7.72 0.02
C ARG A 209 -20.32 -7.85 1.35
N SER A 210 -20.91 -9.02 1.57
CA SER A 210 -21.58 -9.37 2.82
C SER A 210 -20.57 -9.75 3.92
N ARG A 211 -20.99 -9.69 5.19
CA ARG A 211 -20.32 -10.37 6.33
C ARG A 211 -21.20 -11.46 6.95
N SER A 212 -22.28 -11.86 6.27
CA SER A 212 -23.14 -12.94 6.76
C SER A 212 -22.43 -14.28 6.68
N THR A 213 -22.56 -15.07 7.75
CA THR A 213 -22.05 -16.45 7.82
C THR A 213 -23.05 -17.46 7.27
N GLU A 214 -24.25 -17.02 6.89
CA GLU A 214 -25.25 -17.86 6.23
C GLU A 214 -24.73 -18.39 4.90
N LEU A 215 -25.17 -19.59 4.51
CA LEU A 215 -24.70 -20.24 3.30
C LEU A 215 -25.36 -19.66 2.05
N HIS A 216 -24.55 -19.30 1.07
CA HIS A 216 -25.00 -18.97 -0.27
C HIS A 216 -25.63 -20.20 -0.94
N PRO A 217 -26.87 -20.10 -1.46
CA PRO A 217 -27.63 -21.26 -1.89
C PRO A 217 -27.00 -22.03 -3.07
N GLU A 218 -26.32 -21.33 -3.98
CA GLU A 218 -25.76 -21.99 -5.18
C GLU A 218 -24.34 -22.55 -4.96
N SER A 219 -23.56 -21.96 -4.03
CA SER A 219 -22.15 -22.33 -3.82
C SER A 219 -21.90 -23.16 -2.56
N GLY A 220 -22.84 -23.12 -1.61
CA GLY A 220 -22.68 -23.74 -0.29
C GLY A 220 -21.58 -23.09 0.58
N LYS A 221 -21.01 -21.94 0.18
CA LYS A 221 -20.06 -21.16 1.00
C LYS A 221 -20.77 -20.06 1.77
N PRO A 222 -20.25 -19.63 2.93
CA PRO A 222 -20.75 -18.45 3.63
C PRO A 222 -20.82 -17.21 2.72
N TRP A 223 -21.86 -16.40 2.88
CA TRP A 223 -22.04 -15.15 2.13
C TRP A 223 -20.85 -14.20 2.25
N GLU A 224 -20.15 -14.21 3.38
CA GLU A 224 -18.93 -13.43 3.58
C GLU A 224 -17.77 -13.82 2.65
N HIS A 225 -17.75 -15.04 2.14
CA HIS A 225 -16.77 -15.47 1.14
C HIS A 225 -17.16 -15.07 -0.27
N MET A 226 -18.43 -14.79 -0.53
CA MET A 226 -18.93 -14.52 -1.87
C MET A 226 -18.41 -13.18 -2.39
N SER A 227 -18.21 -13.13 -3.71
CA SER A 227 -17.78 -11.91 -4.38
C SER A 227 -18.88 -10.83 -4.39
N SER A 228 -18.49 -9.59 -4.70
CA SER A 228 -19.40 -8.45 -4.78
C SER A 228 -20.51 -8.71 -5.80
N ARG A 229 -20.18 -9.34 -6.92
CA ARG A 229 -21.14 -9.74 -7.95
C ARG A 229 -22.37 -10.47 -7.38
N TYR A 230 -22.14 -11.53 -6.62
CA TYR A 230 -23.23 -12.38 -6.11
C TYR A 230 -24.00 -11.71 -4.98
N HIS A 231 -23.31 -10.94 -4.13
CA HIS A 231 -23.96 -10.16 -3.09
C HIS A 231 -24.89 -9.09 -3.69
N LEU A 232 -24.41 -8.36 -4.70
CA LEU A 232 -25.19 -7.33 -5.38
C LEU A 232 -26.31 -7.94 -6.25
N LYS A 233 -26.12 -9.13 -6.83
CA LYS A 233 -27.20 -9.92 -7.46
C LYS A 233 -28.34 -10.19 -6.47
N ALA A 234 -28.02 -10.55 -5.23
CA ALA A 234 -29.04 -10.84 -4.22
C ALA A 234 -29.77 -9.57 -3.72
N LEU A 235 -29.06 -8.46 -3.58
CA LEU A 235 -29.64 -7.19 -3.14
C LEU A 235 -30.44 -6.49 -4.24
N PHE A 236 -29.97 -6.57 -5.49
CA PHE A 236 -30.52 -5.84 -6.63
C PHE A 236 -30.67 -6.76 -7.87
N PRO A 237 -31.53 -7.79 -7.81
CA PRO A 237 -31.65 -8.78 -8.89
C PRO A 237 -32.06 -8.16 -10.23
N GLU A 238 -32.81 -7.06 -10.20
CA GLU A 238 -33.26 -6.34 -11.41
C GLU A 238 -32.19 -5.40 -12.00
N ARG A 239 -31.11 -5.12 -11.27
CA ARG A 239 -30.03 -4.21 -11.70
C ARG A 239 -28.88 -4.99 -12.33
N THR A 240 -29.17 -5.73 -13.39
CA THR A 240 -28.15 -6.49 -14.12
C THR A 240 -27.06 -5.60 -14.72
N ASP A 241 -27.36 -4.32 -14.97
CA ASP A 241 -26.38 -3.29 -15.35
C ASP A 241 -25.32 -3.06 -14.26
N MET A 242 -25.58 -3.45 -13.02
CA MET A 242 -24.62 -3.37 -11.93
C MET A 242 -23.71 -4.59 -11.86
N TRP A 243 -24.26 -5.81 -11.90
CA TRP A 243 -23.53 -7.04 -11.55
C TRP A 243 -23.40 -8.06 -12.69
N ASN A 244 -23.93 -7.79 -13.88
CA ASN A 244 -23.98 -8.72 -15.01
C ASN A 244 -23.95 -7.99 -16.36
N GLU A 245 -22.96 -7.12 -16.56
CA GLU A 245 -22.79 -6.33 -17.78
C GLU A 245 -22.47 -7.18 -19.02
N PHE A 246 -21.95 -8.40 -18.84
CA PHE A 246 -21.47 -9.24 -19.93
C PHE A 246 -22.22 -10.58 -20.01
N PRO A 247 -23.57 -10.60 -20.01
CA PRO A 247 -24.34 -11.83 -19.85
C PRO A 247 -24.08 -12.88 -20.94
N ASN A 248 -23.65 -12.42 -22.12
CA ASN A 248 -23.43 -13.24 -23.31
C ASN A 248 -21.95 -13.50 -23.60
N SER A 249 -21.02 -13.03 -22.77
CA SER A 249 -19.60 -13.31 -22.96
C SER A 249 -19.33 -14.81 -22.78
N PRO A 250 -18.62 -15.47 -23.72
CA PRO A 250 -18.26 -16.88 -23.61
C PRO A 250 -16.98 -17.12 -22.80
N GLU A 251 -16.37 -16.06 -22.25
CA GLU A 251 -15.04 -16.14 -21.64
C GLU A 251 -15.04 -16.73 -20.24
N SER A 252 -13.96 -17.44 -19.93
CA SER A 252 -13.80 -18.02 -18.60
C SER A 252 -13.58 -17.00 -17.49
N ALA A 253 -13.05 -15.83 -17.83
CA ALA A 253 -12.81 -14.72 -16.90
C ALA A 253 -14.05 -13.84 -16.66
N ARG A 254 -15.16 -14.04 -17.40
CA ARG A 254 -16.36 -13.19 -17.35
C ARG A 254 -16.82 -12.84 -15.94
N GLU A 255 -16.94 -13.85 -15.07
CA GLU A 255 -17.51 -13.67 -13.73
C GLU A 255 -16.59 -12.84 -12.81
N LYS A 256 -15.27 -12.93 -13.05
CA LYS A 256 -14.27 -12.08 -12.39
C LYS A 256 -14.34 -10.64 -12.91
N GLU A 257 -14.50 -10.45 -14.21
CA GLU A 257 -14.66 -9.11 -14.81
C GLU A 257 -15.95 -8.44 -14.34
N GLU A 258 -17.06 -9.19 -14.27
CA GLU A 258 -18.33 -8.71 -13.72
C GLU A 258 -18.18 -8.32 -12.24
N ASP A 259 -17.42 -9.08 -11.44
CA ASP A 259 -17.12 -8.73 -10.06
C ASP A 259 -16.28 -7.45 -9.91
N ILE A 260 -15.32 -7.23 -10.81
CA ILE A 260 -14.55 -5.99 -10.89
C ILE A 260 -15.46 -4.79 -11.18
N ARG A 261 -16.38 -4.91 -12.14
CA ARG A 261 -17.30 -3.84 -12.53
C ARG A 261 -18.41 -3.58 -11.52
N ALA A 262 -18.86 -4.61 -10.81
CA ALA A 262 -19.94 -4.50 -9.86
C ALA A 262 -19.66 -3.53 -8.71
N ARG A 263 -18.40 -3.48 -8.25
CA ARG A 263 -17.96 -2.62 -7.15
C ARG A 263 -18.09 -1.11 -7.47
N PRO A 264 -17.47 -0.56 -8.54
CA PRO A 264 -17.63 0.83 -8.92
C PRO A 264 -19.05 1.16 -9.42
N ASN A 265 -19.77 0.21 -10.05
CA ASN A 265 -21.18 0.45 -10.42
C ASN A 265 -22.08 0.61 -9.20
N TYR A 266 -21.83 -0.17 -8.15
CA TYR A 266 -22.52 -0.01 -6.89
C TYR A 266 -22.17 1.33 -6.22
N ALA A 267 -20.89 1.73 -6.22
CA ALA A 267 -20.47 3.06 -5.76
C ALA A 267 -21.22 4.19 -6.51
N ASN A 268 -21.33 4.05 -7.84
CA ASN A 268 -22.05 4.98 -8.70
C ASN A 268 -23.55 5.01 -8.38
N HIS A 269 -24.16 3.86 -8.12
CA HIS A 269 -25.57 3.76 -7.75
C HIS A 269 -25.87 4.44 -6.41
N LEU A 270 -24.99 4.28 -5.43
CA LEU A 270 -25.10 4.92 -4.12
C LEU A 270 -24.80 6.43 -4.17
N GLY A 271 -24.00 6.88 -5.13
CA GLY A 271 -23.53 8.26 -5.21
C GLY A 271 -22.59 8.63 -4.06
N VAL A 272 -21.71 7.70 -3.67
CA VAL A 272 -20.70 7.91 -2.62
C VAL A 272 -19.67 8.96 -3.01
N ASP A 273 -19.03 9.58 -2.02
CA ASP A 273 -18.08 10.67 -2.23
C ASP A 273 -16.65 10.17 -2.52
N VAL A 274 -16.34 8.93 -2.14
CA VAL A 274 -15.05 8.26 -2.39
C VAL A 274 -15.23 6.75 -2.44
N MET A 275 -14.40 6.07 -3.22
CA MET A 275 -14.29 4.61 -3.21
C MET A 275 -12.85 4.17 -2.94
N LEU A 276 -12.67 3.31 -1.93
CA LEU A 276 -11.39 2.73 -1.54
C LEU A 276 -11.44 1.21 -1.74
N SER A 277 -10.72 0.70 -2.74
CA SER A 277 -10.67 -0.72 -3.07
C SER A 277 -9.44 -1.37 -2.40
N LEU A 278 -9.65 -2.34 -1.53
CA LEU A 278 -8.59 -2.98 -0.73
C LEU A 278 -8.19 -4.34 -1.32
N HIS A 279 -6.90 -4.50 -1.54
CA HIS A 279 -6.27 -5.67 -2.14
C HIS A 279 -4.98 -6.07 -1.41
N THR A 280 -4.46 -7.23 -1.81
CA THR A 280 -3.08 -7.67 -1.56
C THR A 280 -2.45 -8.12 -2.87
N ASN A 281 -1.19 -7.79 -3.09
CA ASN A 281 -0.59 -7.95 -4.40
C ASN A 281 0.09 -9.31 -4.57
N GLY A 282 0.30 -9.72 -5.82
CA GLY A 282 0.99 -10.93 -6.21
C GLY A 282 2.06 -10.67 -7.27
N SER A 283 3.20 -11.32 -7.13
CA SER A 283 4.31 -11.28 -8.10
C SER A 283 4.83 -12.70 -8.32
N ASP A 284 5.35 -12.96 -9.51
CA ASP A 284 6.11 -14.19 -9.81
C ASP A 284 7.45 -14.20 -9.06
N SER A 285 7.94 -13.03 -8.65
CA SER A 285 9.12 -12.88 -7.82
C SER A 285 8.72 -12.84 -6.34
N ALA A 286 9.09 -13.87 -5.59
CA ALA A 286 8.90 -13.92 -4.14
C ALA A 286 9.69 -12.84 -3.36
N SER A 287 10.53 -12.06 -4.03
CA SER A 287 11.27 -10.93 -3.43
C SER A 287 10.57 -9.58 -3.60
N THR A 288 9.54 -9.48 -4.46
CA THR A 288 8.75 -8.25 -4.58
C THR A 288 7.87 -8.11 -3.34
N ARG A 289 7.93 -6.95 -2.67
CA ARG A 289 7.22 -6.70 -1.43
C ARG A 289 6.92 -5.22 -1.19
N GLY A 290 5.99 -4.93 -0.29
CA GLY A 290 5.61 -3.58 0.14
C GLY A 290 4.22 -3.12 -0.30
N THR A 291 3.86 -1.91 0.13
CA THR A 291 2.58 -1.26 -0.18
C THR A 291 2.63 -0.47 -1.48
N GLU A 292 1.55 -0.54 -2.25
CA GLU A 292 1.32 0.24 -3.47
C GLU A 292 -0.11 0.81 -3.51
N VAL A 293 -0.27 1.97 -4.13
CA VAL A 293 -1.60 2.57 -4.35
C VAL A 293 -1.73 2.97 -5.81
N TYR A 294 -2.80 2.48 -6.45
CA TYR A 294 -3.09 2.69 -7.86
C TYR A 294 -4.22 3.70 -8.05
N TYR A 295 -4.02 4.60 -9.01
CA TYR A 295 -4.98 5.65 -9.40
C TYR A 295 -5.23 5.62 -10.91
N HIS A 296 -6.33 6.22 -11.37
CA HIS A 296 -6.59 6.36 -12.80
C HIS A 296 -6.00 7.67 -13.33
N GLN A 297 -5.10 7.61 -14.33
CA GLN A 297 -4.38 8.79 -14.85
C GLN A 297 -5.28 9.92 -15.36
N ALA A 298 -6.44 9.58 -15.93
CA ALA A 298 -7.39 10.57 -16.46
C ALA A 298 -8.20 11.28 -15.35
N LYS A 299 -7.96 10.95 -14.08
CA LYS A 299 -8.68 11.46 -12.91
C LYS A 299 -7.70 12.08 -11.92
N PRO A 300 -7.39 13.37 -12.05
CA PRO A 300 -6.37 14.03 -11.21
C PRO A 300 -6.63 13.92 -9.70
N GLN A 301 -7.91 13.90 -9.28
CA GLN A 301 -8.29 13.74 -7.87
C GLN A 301 -7.89 12.36 -7.32
N ASP A 302 -7.91 11.32 -8.14
CA ASP A 302 -7.50 9.97 -7.73
C ASP A 302 -6.01 9.94 -7.38
N LYS A 303 -5.19 10.67 -8.16
CA LYS A 303 -3.75 10.76 -7.89
C LYS A 303 -3.48 11.45 -6.55
N ALA A 304 -4.11 12.59 -6.30
CA ALA A 304 -3.94 13.35 -5.07
C ALA A 304 -4.36 12.51 -3.83
N LEU A 305 -5.47 11.77 -3.95
CA LEU A 305 -5.92 10.83 -2.92
C LEU A 305 -4.90 9.70 -2.72
N ALA A 306 -4.45 9.07 -3.80
CA ALA A 306 -3.50 7.96 -3.76
C ALA A 306 -2.15 8.35 -3.12
N ASP A 307 -1.60 9.50 -3.49
CA ASP A 307 -0.35 10.02 -2.91
C ASP A 307 -0.51 10.33 -1.42
N SER A 308 -1.65 10.91 -1.02
CA SER A 308 -1.95 11.20 0.39
C SER A 308 -2.04 9.93 1.23
N ILE A 309 -2.71 8.89 0.70
CA ILE A 309 -2.80 7.56 1.33
C ILE A 309 -1.41 6.93 1.46
N LEU A 310 -0.63 6.88 0.39
CA LEU A 310 0.69 6.25 0.41
C LEU A 310 1.64 6.93 1.40
N CYS A 311 1.62 8.27 1.44
CA CYS A 311 2.40 9.03 2.41
C CYS A 311 1.97 8.77 3.86
N SER A 312 0.67 8.74 4.12
CA SER A 312 0.14 8.51 5.47
C SER A 312 0.34 7.06 5.93
N MET A 313 0.20 6.08 5.04
CA MET A 313 0.55 4.68 5.32
C MET A 313 2.03 4.56 5.68
N ARG A 314 2.93 5.23 4.95
CA ARG A 314 4.36 5.22 5.27
C ARG A 314 4.64 5.72 6.68
N GLU A 315 4.04 6.86 7.05
CA GLU A 315 4.24 7.45 8.38
C GLU A 315 3.72 6.53 9.50
N VAL A 316 2.49 6.01 9.35
CA VAL A 316 1.83 5.24 10.42
C VAL A 316 2.36 3.80 10.54
N ILE A 317 2.67 3.14 9.41
CA ILE A 317 3.26 1.79 9.43
C ILE A 317 4.67 1.84 10.02
N ARG A 318 5.52 2.78 9.57
CA ARG A 318 6.91 2.86 10.04
C ARG A 318 7.05 3.37 11.47
N ALA A 319 5.98 3.92 12.04
CA ALA A 319 5.91 4.22 13.46
C ALA A 319 5.80 2.96 14.34
N GLN A 320 5.42 1.80 13.77
CA GLN A 320 5.22 0.58 14.55
C GLN A 320 6.53 -0.19 14.76
N PRO A 321 6.75 -0.77 15.97
CA PRO A 321 7.87 -1.67 16.22
C PRO A 321 7.87 -2.85 15.24
N GLY A 322 9.01 -3.09 14.58
CA GLY A 322 9.19 -4.17 13.61
C GLY A 322 8.89 -3.78 12.16
N TYR A 323 8.32 -2.59 11.93
CA TYR A 323 7.92 -2.12 10.60
C TYR A 323 8.60 -0.80 10.18
N GLN A 324 9.62 -0.35 10.91
CA GLN A 324 10.33 0.91 10.64
C GLN A 324 10.88 0.99 9.21
N ASP A 325 11.33 -0.15 8.69
CA ASP A 325 11.88 -0.29 7.34
C ASP A 325 10.91 -1.00 6.39
N PHE A 326 9.62 -1.12 6.75
CA PHE A 326 8.63 -1.74 5.86
C PHE A 326 8.65 -1.00 4.50
N PRO A 327 8.67 -1.73 3.36
CA PRO A 327 8.68 -1.09 2.05
C PRO A 327 7.31 -0.47 1.71
N ILE A 328 7.29 0.83 1.47
CA ILE A 328 6.14 1.54 0.89
C ILE A 328 6.69 2.29 -0.31
N ARG A 329 6.03 2.19 -1.48
CA ARG A 329 6.50 2.93 -2.65
C ARG A 329 6.55 4.43 -2.40
N GLU A 330 7.45 5.12 -3.10
CA GLU A 330 7.63 6.57 -2.95
C GLU A 330 6.42 7.36 -3.45
N SER A 331 5.80 6.92 -4.54
CA SER A 331 4.66 7.59 -5.18
C SER A 331 3.60 6.60 -5.65
N SER A 332 2.35 7.07 -5.78
CA SER A 332 1.27 6.29 -6.37
C SER A 332 1.54 5.93 -7.84
N THR A 333 0.92 4.87 -8.31
CA THR A 333 1.12 4.30 -9.65
C THR A 333 -0.13 4.48 -10.50
N SER A 334 0.00 4.97 -11.73
CA SER A 334 -1.16 4.98 -12.63
C SER A 334 -1.49 3.56 -13.11
N ALA A 335 -2.78 3.25 -13.14
CA ALA A 335 -3.30 2.06 -13.78
C ALA A 335 -4.77 2.26 -14.17
N ARG A 336 -5.23 1.44 -15.13
CA ARG A 336 -6.52 1.60 -15.80
C ARG A 336 -7.54 0.52 -15.40
N HIS A 337 -7.46 0.07 -14.16
CA HIS A 337 -8.31 -0.98 -13.61
C HIS A 337 -9.79 -0.59 -13.61
N GLY A 338 -10.70 -1.57 -13.75
CA GLY A 338 -12.14 -1.31 -13.70
C GLY A 338 -12.57 -0.55 -12.44
N GLU A 339 -12.00 -0.87 -11.28
CA GLU A 339 -12.34 -0.26 -9.99
C GLU A 339 -12.07 1.24 -9.92
N ASN A 340 -10.99 1.72 -10.53
CA ASN A 340 -10.63 3.15 -10.55
C ASN A 340 -11.06 3.86 -11.84
N ARG A 341 -11.32 3.13 -12.93
CA ARG A 341 -11.79 3.68 -14.21
C ARG A 341 -13.29 3.97 -14.19
N ILE A 342 -14.13 3.06 -13.69
CA ILE A 342 -15.60 3.13 -13.83
C ILE A 342 -16.27 4.04 -12.78
N GLY A 343 -15.66 4.22 -11.62
CA GLY A 343 -16.20 5.08 -10.56
C GLY A 343 -16.35 6.54 -11.01
N LYS A 344 -17.45 7.19 -10.68
CA LYS A 344 -17.69 8.62 -10.98
C LYS A 344 -17.18 9.55 -9.87
N MET A 345 -16.73 8.98 -8.76
CA MET A 345 -16.08 9.65 -7.63
C MET A 345 -14.57 9.41 -7.68
N PRO A 346 -13.78 10.07 -6.82
CA PRO A 346 -12.39 9.68 -6.60
C PRO A 346 -12.29 8.22 -6.13
N SER A 347 -11.52 7.42 -6.86
CA SER A 347 -11.43 5.97 -6.68
C SER A 347 -9.98 5.50 -6.74
N VAL A 348 -9.54 4.75 -5.73
CA VAL A 348 -8.18 4.21 -5.68
C VAL A 348 -8.18 2.74 -5.30
N ILE A 349 -7.14 2.03 -5.72
CA ILE A 349 -6.85 0.65 -5.30
C ILE A 349 -5.65 0.68 -4.37
N ILE A 350 -5.79 0.12 -3.18
CA ILE A 350 -4.74 -0.01 -2.17
C ILE A 350 -4.29 -1.47 -2.15
N GLU A 351 -3.10 -1.72 -2.66
CA GLU A 351 -2.38 -2.98 -2.52
C GLU A 351 -1.58 -2.93 -1.20
N THR A 352 -2.13 -3.52 -0.15
CA THR A 352 -1.61 -3.35 1.22
C THR A 352 -0.21 -3.94 1.40
N ALA A 353 0.03 -5.14 0.88
CA ALA A 353 1.33 -5.82 0.85
C ALA A 353 1.27 -6.98 -0.16
N TYR A 354 2.38 -7.70 -0.38
CA TYR A 354 2.44 -8.82 -1.32
C TYR A 354 2.18 -10.19 -0.66
N HIS A 355 1.08 -10.86 -1.02
CA HIS A 355 0.78 -12.24 -0.56
C HIS A 355 1.67 -13.34 -1.20
N SER A 356 2.61 -12.93 -2.05
CA SER A 356 3.61 -13.78 -2.72
C SER A 356 4.99 -13.69 -2.07
N ASN A 357 5.19 -12.77 -1.11
CA ASN A 357 6.42 -12.60 -0.35
C ASN A 357 6.24 -13.08 1.09
N PRO A 358 7.17 -13.88 1.65
CA PRO A 358 7.02 -14.46 2.98
C PRO A 358 6.99 -13.42 4.12
N ASP A 359 7.77 -12.33 4.03
CA ASP A 359 7.80 -11.30 5.07
C ASP A 359 6.51 -10.48 5.08
N ASP A 360 5.99 -10.14 3.90
CA ASP A 360 4.72 -9.46 3.75
C ASP A 360 3.53 -10.35 4.13
N VAL A 361 3.60 -11.66 3.88
CA VAL A 361 2.63 -12.64 4.38
C VAL A 361 2.56 -12.63 5.91
N ALA A 362 3.72 -12.56 6.58
CA ALA A 362 3.75 -12.41 8.04
C ALA A 362 3.13 -11.08 8.48
N ALA A 363 3.43 -9.98 7.78
CA ALA A 363 2.83 -8.66 8.04
C ALA A 363 1.30 -8.67 7.85
N LEU A 364 0.81 -9.27 6.77
CA LEU A 364 -0.62 -9.36 6.47
C LEU A 364 -1.42 -10.14 7.53
N GLN A 365 -0.77 -11.02 8.28
CA GLN A 365 -1.36 -11.77 9.38
C GLN A 365 -1.25 -11.05 10.72
N ASP A 366 -0.39 -10.04 10.83
CA ASP A 366 -0.16 -9.28 12.05
C ASP A 366 -1.26 -8.22 12.26
N PRO A 367 -2.04 -8.30 13.35
CA PRO A 367 -3.01 -7.28 13.70
C PRO A 367 -2.41 -5.87 13.85
N VAL A 368 -1.13 -5.73 14.26
CA VAL A 368 -0.45 -4.43 14.39
C VAL A 368 -0.28 -3.80 13.01
N PHE A 369 0.21 -4.56 12.03
CA PHE A 369 0.36 -4.09 10.66
C PHE A 369 -0.98 -3.78 10.00
N ARG A 370 -1.99 -4.64 10.18
CA ARG A 370 -3.34 -4.39 9.67
C ARG A 370 -3.90 -3.07 10.20
N SER A 371 -3.76 -2.84 11.50
CA SER A 371 -4.24 -1.61 12.14
C SER A 371 -3.50 -0.37 11.66
N ALA A 372 -2.17 -0.42 11.63
CA ALA A 372 -1.35 0.69 11.15
C ALA A 372 -1.63 1.01 9.67
N SER A 373 -1.81 -0.02 8.84
CA SER A 373 -2.16 0.14 7.43
C SER A 373 -3.49 0.85 7.24
N MET A 374 -4.55 0.42 7.94
CA MET A 374 -5.88 1.02 7.78
C MET A 374 -5.99 2.40 8.44
N LYS A 375 -5.28 2.64 9.54
CA LYS A 375 -5.10 4.00 10.09
C LYS A 375 -4.40 4.93 9.09
N GLY A 376 -3.38 4.42 8.40
CA GLY A 376 -2.70 5.15 7.33
C GLY A 376 -3.63 5.49 6.16
N VAL A 377 -4.47 4.55 5.73
CA VAL A 377 -5.48 4.80 4.68
C VAL A 377 -6.50 5.85 5.13
N GLU A 378 -7.05 5.75 6.34
CA GLU A 378 -7.98 6.74 6.89
C GLU A 378 -7.34 8.12 6.98
N LYS A 379 -6.12 8.21 7.55
CA LYS A 379 -5.38 9.46 7.68
C LYS A 379 -5.16 10.10 6.32
N GLY A 380 -4.73 9.33 5.32
CA GLY A 380 -4.50 9.82 3.97
C GLY A 380 -5.77 10.34 3.29
N TYR A 381 -6.88 9.61 3.44
CA TYR A 381 -8.19 10.08 2.99
C TYR A 381 -8.57 11.40 3.68
N ARG A 382 -8.47 11.47 5.01
CA ARG A 382 -8.88 12.64 5.80
C ARG A 382 -8.07 13.88 5.48
N LEU A 383 -6.75 13.74 5.28
CA LEU A 383 -5.89 14.85 4.86
C LEU A 383 -6.26 15.34 3.47
N TRP A 384 -6.45 14.44 2.51
CA TRP A 384 -6.86 14.78 1.15
C TRP A 384 -8.22 15.50 1.14
N ALA A 385 -9.21 14.97 1.85
CA ALA A 385 -10.55 15.56 1.93
C ALA A 385 -10.53 16.96 2.58
N ALA A 386 -9.61 17.21 3.51
CA ALA A 386 -9.40 18.50 4.15
C ALA A 386 -8.47 19.44 3.36
N GLY A 387 -7.94 19.02 2.20
CA GLY A 387 -6.97 19.79 1.42
C GLY A 387 -5.62 20.00 2.12
N LYS A 388 -5.27 19.13 3.07
CA LYS A 388 -4.02 19.18 3.82
C LYS A 388 -2.95 18.29 3.18
N ALA A 389 -1.71 18.75 3.21
CA ALA A 389 -0.57 17.93 2.82
C ALA A 389 -0.26 16.87 3.89
N CYS A 390 0.26 15.73 3.44
CA CYS A 390 0.92 14.78 4.32
C CYS A 390 2.33 15.29 4.63
N GLU A 391 2.55 15.65 5.89
CA GLU A 391 3.80 16.23 6.39
C GLU A 391 4.23 15.47 7.65
N PRO A 392 5.53 15.18 7.82
CA PRO A 392 6.02 14.48 9.00
C PRO A 392 5.70 15.21 10.30
N LEU A 393 5.43 14.45 11.36
CA LEU A 393 5.37 15.00 12.71
C LEU A 393 6.75 15.51 13.16
N VAL A 394 6.88 16.83 13.36
CA VAL A 394 8.12 17.47 13.77
C VAL A 394 7.89 18.29 15.03
N LEU A 395 8.68 18.03 16.06
CA LEU A 395 8.75 18.86 17.26
C LEU A 395 9.70 20.05 17.00
N HIS A 396 9.23 21.28 17.22
CA HIS A 396 10.08 22.46 17.08
C HIS A 396 11.02 22.61 18.29
N PRO A 397 12.14 23.36 18.14
CA PRO A 397 13.04 23.64 19.24
C PRO A 397 12.32 24.19 20.48
N ILE A 398 12.59 23.58 21.63
CA ILE A 398 12.08 24.05 22.94
C ILE A 398 13.14 24.98 23.54
N PRO A 399 12.78 26.17 24.04
CA PRO A 399 13.74 27.11 24.57
C PRO A 399 14.35 26.64 25.89
N ASP A 400 15.65 26.87 26.06
CA ASP A 400 16.30 26.76 27.37
C ASP A 400 15.60 27.69 28.36
N THR A 401 15.25 27.14 29.52
CA THR A 401 14.36 27.82 30.47
C THR A 401 14.99 27.93 31.84
N ASN A 402 15.08 29.16 32.35
CA ASN A 402 15.40 29.43 33.74
C ASN A 402 14.13 29.42 34.57
N VAL A 403 14.05 28.51 35.55
CA VAL A 403 12.94 28.39 36.49
C VAL A 403 13.46 28.76 37.88
N PRO A 404 12.85 29.74 38.57
CA PRO A 404 13.20 30.02 39.95
C PRO A 404 13.04 28.77 40.84
N VAL A 405 13.93 28.60 41.83
CA VAL A 405 13.74 27.58 42.86
C VAL A 405 12.40 27.75 43.56
N GLN A 406 11.75 26.63 43.90
CA GLN A 406 10.40 26.56 44.46
C GLN A 406 9.32 27.19 43.54
N SER A 407 9.52 27.14 42.22
CA SER A 407 8.60 27.66 41.23
C SER A 407 8.47 26.71 40.03
N ALA A 408 7.55 27.05 39.13
CA ALA A 408 7.35 26.34 37.87
C ALA A 408 7.10 27.33 36.73
N ARG A 409 7.38 26.90 35.50
CA ARG A 409 7.06 27.64 34.28
C ARG A 409 6.36 26.74 33.29
N ASP A 410 5.34 27.31 32.66
CA ASP A 410 4.63 26.69 31.56
C ASP A 410 5.30 27.08 30.24
N ILE A 411 5.60 26.07 29.42
CA ILE A 411 6.25 26.22 28.12
C ILE A 411 5.34 25.63 27.06
N GLU A 412 4.92 26.47 26.11
CA GLU A 412 4.20 26.02 24.93
C GLU A 412 5.14 25.25 24.01
N VAL A 413 4.76 24.01 23.71
CA VAL A 413 5.44 23.11 22.79
C VAL A 413 4.82 23.28 21.40
N ARG A 414 5.63 23.70 20.43
CA ARG A 414 5.21 23.87 19.04
C ARG A 414 5.64 22.68 18.21
N TYR A 415 4.82 22.35 17.21
CA TYR A 415 5.09 21.24 16.31
C TYR A 415 4.51 21.52 14.92
N ALA A 416 4.92 20.71 13.95
CA ALA A 416 4.39 20.66 12.59
C ALA A 416 3.90 19.24 12.26
N GLY A 417 3.15 19.11 11.16
CA GLY A 417 2.52 17.85 10.74
C GLY A 417 1.05 17.75 11.15
N ASN A 418 0.48 16.57 10.92
CA ASN A 418 -0.94 16.31 11.17
C ASN A 418 -1.13 15.08 12.10
N PRO A 419 -0.84 15.23 13.41
CA PRO A 419 -0.89 14.11 14.34
C PRO A 419 -2.33 13.64 14.61
N GLN A 420 -2.45 12.38 15.01
CA GLN A 420 -3.66 11.85 15.60
C GLN A 420 -3.66 12.06 17.12
N TYR A 421 -4.66 12.79 17.64
CA TYR A 421 -4.81 12.98 19.08
C TYR A 421 -5.33 11.70 19.78
N PRO A 422 -5.00 11.49 21.07
CA PRO A 422 -4.17 12.36 21.91
C PRO A 422 -2.68 12.44 21.55
N LEU A 423 -2.06 13.56 21.87
CA LEU A 423 -0.61 13.77 21.80
C LEU A 423 0.04 13.47 23.16
N SER A 424 1.26 12.95 23.16
CA SER A 424 2.10 12.81 24.35
C SER A 424 3.44 13.50 24.16
N VAL A 425 3.84 14.35 25.10
CA VAL A 425 5.20 14.89 25.20
C VAL A 425 5.97 14.08 26.22
N GLU A 426 6.97 13.35 25.76
CA GLU A 426 7.86 12.51 26.56
C GLU A 426 9.16 13.27 26.83
N LEU A 427 9.46 13.56 28.09
CA LEU A 427 10.71 14.17 28.54
C LEU A 427 11.60 13.11 29.16
N SER A 428 12.69 12.77 28.46
CA SER A 428 13.71 11.84 28.95
C SER A 428 14.90 12.61 29.51
N LEU A 429 15.39 12.21 30.68
CA LEU A 429 16.55 12.85 31.30
C LEU A 429 17.86 12.45 30.59
N THR A 430 18.57 13.44 30.03
CA THR A 430 19.90 13.26 29.45
C THR A 430 20.98 13.44 30.51
N THR A 431 20.93 14.54 31.27
CA THR A 431 21.85 14.81 32.38
C THR A 431 21.16 15.63 33.48
N CYS A 432 21.50 15.39 34.74
CA CYS A 432 21.07 16.22 35.87
C CYS A 432 22.30 16.57 36.73
N SER A 433 22.40 17.83 37.14
CA SER A 433 23.50 18.29 37.99
C SER A 433 23.52 17.63 39.37
N GLU A 434 22.36 17.19 39.87
CA GLU A 434 22.23 16.49 41.15
C GLU A 434 21.62 15.11 40.91
N ALA A 435 22.33 14.05 41.29
CA ALA A 435 21.88 12.69 41.07
C ALA A 435 20.56 12.43 41.81
N GLY A 436 19.53 11.98 41.09
CA GLY A 436 18.20 11.69 41.65
C GLY A 436 17.28 12.90 41.82
N ALA A 437 17.72 14.13 41.53
CA ALA A 437 16.89 15.32 41.62
C ALA A 437 15.96 15.53 40.40
N CYS A 438 16.27 14.89 39.27
CA CYS A 438 15.50 14.98 38.04
C CYS A 438 14.91 13.60 37.68
N SER A 439 13.67 13.58 37.18
CA SER A 439 12.99 12.37 36.71
C SER A 439 12.33 12.60 35.36
N SER A 440 12.44 11.63 34.45
CA SER A 440 11.70 11.64 33.19
C SER A 440 10.19 11.73 33.43
N SER A 441 9.45 12.29 32.48
CA SER A 441 7.99 12.43 32.57
C SER A 441 7.32 12.32 31.21
N THR A 442 6.02 12.01 31.22
CA THR A 442 5.18 12.02 30.02
C THR A 442 3.91 12.79 30.36
N GLN A 443 3.54 13.73 29.49
CA GLN A 443 2.30 14.52 29.60
C GLN A 443 1.46 14.28 28.35
N THR A 444 0.15 14.05 28.52
CA THR A 444 -0.78 13.73 27.44
C THR A 444 -1.80 14.85 27.25
N PHE A 445 -2.15 15.12 25.99
CA PHE A 445 -2.98 16.22 25.54
C PHE A 445 -4.07 15.67 24.61
N ASP A 446 -5.33 15.75 25.03
CA ASP A 446 -6.45 15.16 24.29
C ASP A 446 -7.13 16.14 23.31
N ASP A 447 -7.08 17.45 23.58
CA ASP A 447 -7.83 18.46 22.83
C ASP A 447 -6.96 19.09 21.71
N PRO A 448 -7.29 18.88 20.42
CA PRO A 448 -6.58 19.50 19.31
C PRO A 448 -6.75 21.02 19.20
N MET A 449 -7.68 21.61 19.92
CA MET A 449 -7.93 23.05 19.93
C MET A 449 -7.13 23.81 21.00
N GLN A 450 -6.50 23.09 21.94
CA GLN A 450 -5.69 23.69 23.01
C GLN A 450 -4.20 23.65 22.66
N PRO A 451 -3.42 24.66 23.10
CA PRO A 451 -1.97 24.60 22.98
C PRO A 451 -1.42 23.43 23.80
N VAL A 452 -0.40 22.76 23.27
CA VAL A 452 0.37 21.75 24.01
C VAL A 452 1.33 22.50 24.94
N VAL A 453 1.14 22.39 26.24
CA VAL A 453 1.91 23.14 27.24
C VAL A 453 2.51 22.17 28.25
N ILE A 454 3.83 22.17 28.37
CA ILE A 454 4.55 21.40 29.40
C ILE A 454 4.86 22.28 30.61
N ASN A 455 4.71 21.71 31.80
CA ASN A 455 5.14 22.36 33.03
C ASN A 455 6.56 21.93 33.43
N LEU A 456 7.47 22.91 33.59
CA LEU A 456 8.82 22.71 34.10
C LEU A 456 8.93 23.24 35.52
N ALA A 457 9.11 22.35 36.49
CA ALA A 457 9.14 22.70 37.91
C ALA A 457 10.54 22.54 38.53
N CYS A 458 10.90 23.47 39.40
CA CYS A 458 12.09 23.40 40.26
C CYS A 458 11.63 23.35 41.72
N ASN A 459 11.21 22.17 42.18
CA ASN A 459 10.59 22.02 43.52
C ASN A 459 11.59 22.14 44.68
N GLY A 460 12.88 21.90 44.42
CA GLY A 460 13.94 22.00 45.42
C GLY A 460 14.38 23.45 45.70
N ILE A 461 15.20 23.60 46.74
CA ILE A 461 15.88 24.87 47.09
C ILE A 461 17.26 25.02 46.45
N GLY A 462 17.77 23.93 45.85
CA GLY A 462 19.06 23.87 45.18
C GLY A 462 19.01 24.46 43.77
N THR A 463 20.14 25.04 43.34
CA THR A 463 20.32 25.43 41.94
C THR A 463 20.93 24.28 41.15
N GLY A 464 20.61 24.19 39.86
CA GLY A 464 21.09 23.09 39.04
C GLY A 464 20.65 23.21 37.59
N VAL A 465 21.15 22.31 36.75
CA VAL A 465 20.75 22.21 35.34
C VAL A 465 20.37 20.77 35.04
N ALA A 466 19.18 20.61 34.47
CA ALA A 466 18.72 19.40 33.84
C ALA A 466 18.78 19.58 32.32
N ARG A 467 19.26 18.57 31.60
CA ARG A 467 19.13 18.47 30.14
C ARG A 467 18.14 17.38 29.81
N TRP A 468 17.21 17.70 28.93
CA TRP A 468 16.08 16.87 28.56
C TRP A 468 16.12 16.57 27.07
N SER A 469 15.81 15.33 26.73
CA SER A 469 15.43 14.91 25.38
C SER A 469 13.91 14.86 25.30
N ALA A 470 13.30 15.79 24.57
CA ALA A 470 11.85 15.84 24.37
C ALA A 470 11.45 15.13 23.08
N LEU A 471 10.41 14.30 23.16
CA LEU A 471 9.83 13.63 22.00
C LEU A 471 8.31 13.84 22.00
N LEU A 472 7.75 14.19 20.85
CA LEU A 472 6.31 14.27 20.66
C LEU A 472 5.82 12.99 19.99
N ARG A 473 4.80 12.36 20.56
CA ARG A 473 4.17 11.14 20.02
C ARG A 473 2.67 11.33 19.85
N ASP A 474 2.11 10.84 18.76
CA ASP A 474 0.67 10.83 18.53
C ASP A 474 0.02 9.48 18.90
N ALA A 475 -1.32 9.42 18.89
CA ALA A 475 -2.08 8.23 19.31
C ALA A 475 -1.99 7.05 18.33
N ASP A 476 -1.42 7.26 17.14
CA ASP A 476 -1.10 6.18 16.20
C ASP A 476 0.36 5.72 16.34
N GLY A 477 1.10 6.29 17.29
CA GLY A 477 2.47 5.93 17.63
C GLY A 477 3.53 6.71 16.85
N VAL A 478 3.13 7.60 15.94
CA VAL A 478 4.04 8.44 15.15
C VAL A 478 4.78 9.36 16.11
N ALA A 479 6.11 9.39 16.00
CA ALA A 479 6.96 10.19 16.87
C ALA A 479 7.83 11.16 16.07
N SER A 480 8.06 12.34 16.65
CA SER A 480 9.04 13.29 16.14
C SER A 480 10.47 12.81 16.39
N ALA A 481 11.43 13.45 15.71
CA ALA A 481 12.81 13.42 16.18
C ALA A 481 12.92 14.04 17.60
N PRO A 482 13.85 13.57 18.43
CA PRO A 482 14.07 14.15 19.75
C PRO A 482 14.64 15.57 19.66
N VAL A 483 14.19 16.44 20.56
CA VAL A 483 14.66 17.82 20.70
C VAL A 483 15.28 17.99 22.09
N GLU A 484 16.57 18.33 22.13
CA GLU A 484 17.25 18.60 23.39
C GLU A 484 17.02 20.04 23.85
N PHE A 485 16.80 20.23 25.15
CA PHE A 485 16.78 21.55 25.79
C PHE A 485 17.24 21.47 27.26
N SER A 486 17.57 22.62 27.84
CA SER A 486 18.02 22.74 29.22
C SER A 486 16.99 23.45 30.10
N GLN A 487 16.82 22.93 31.32
CA GLN A 487 16.11 23.59 32.40
C GLN A 487 17.11 23.94 33.50
N ALA A 488 17.24 25.22 33.84
CA ALA A 488 18.09 25.67 34.93
C ALA A 488 17.24 26.13 36.13
N CYS A 489 17.44 25.50 37.29
CA CYS A 489 16.92 25.98 38.57
C CYS A 489 17.82 27.10 39.10
N VAL A 490 17.30 28.32 39.17
CA VAL A 490 18.06 29.52 39.54
C VAL A 490 17.50 30.17 40.79
N ARG A 491 18.35 30.87 41.56
CA ARG A 491 17.86 31.77 42.61
C ARG A 491 17.27 33.02 41.94
N THR A 492 16.14 33.48 42.45
CA THR A 492 15.50 34.75 42.04
C THR A 492 16.40 35.94 42.24
#